data_AF-A0A0J8QII1-F1
#
_entry.id   AF-A0A0J8QII1-F1
#
_cell.length_a   1.000
_cell.length_b   1.000
_cell.length_c   1.000
_cell.angle_alpha   90.00
_cell.angle_beta   90.00
_cell.angle_gamma   90.00
#
_symmetry.space_group_name_H-M   'P 1'
#
loop_
_entity.id
_entity.type
_entity.pdbx_description
1 polymer ?
#
loop_
_entity_poly.entity_id
_entity_poly.type
_entity_poly.pdbx_seq_one_letter_code
_entity_poly.pdbx_strand_id
1 'polypeptide(L)'
;MGGFHEGDVYSVDYDPVSLQYMLDFFRTVAQSIPSPSPSPTTSPEGEQVDPMQSASRDMLQDRAGIIVLREDLDFYVIPPHAEIDHHEMMEIKRAAGRALLKQDGIFSGLKKSDEAGTTEQHLIEMLTAGGFNHNDQWGHRSGEPNKAVICSLGLAKLRTDIRSDIANNNAVGMAQKLLLFWRKPARRCWWEGVELEGIEGVEGTLKVWIRRVWTLEMSVIGLR
;
A
#
# COMPACT_ATOMS: atom_id res chain seq x y z
N MET A 1 -27.44 -5.42 -19.35
CA MET A 1 -26.50 -5.19 -18.23
C MET A 1 -27.34 -4.64 -17.10
N GLY A 2 -27.61 -5.46 -16.07
CA GLY A 2 -28.54 -5.12 -14.99
C GLY A 2 -28.06 -3.90 -14.22
N GLY A 3 -28.95 -2.94 -13.99
CA GLY A 3 -28.69 -1.81 -13.13
C GLY A 3 -28.56 -2.28 -11.68
N PHE A 4 -27.74 -1.60 -10.90
CA PHE A 4 -27.65 -1.81 -9.46
C PHE A 4 -28.89 -1.16 -8.81
N HIS A 5 -29.71 -1.92 -8.08
CA HIS A 5 -30.88 -1.38 -7.38
C HIS A 5 -30.55 -1.08 -5.92
N GLU A 6 -31.11 0.02 -5.40
CA GLU A 6 -30.98 0.40 -4.00
C GLU A 6 -31.64 -0.66 -3.11
N GLY A 7 -30.83 -1.35 -2.28
CA GLY A 7 -31.28 -2.46 -1.42
C GLY A 7 -30.81 -3.85 -1.84
N ASP A 8 -30.12 -3.99 -2.98
CA ASP A 8 -29.55 -5.28 -3.40
C ASP A 8 -28.38 -5.69 -2.50
N VAL A 9 -28.37 -6.97 -2.10
CA VAL A 9 -27.24 -7.59 -1.39
C VAL A 9 -26.31 -8.23 -2.40
N TYR A 10 -25.08 -7.72 -2.50
CA TYR A 10 -24.04 -8.27 -3.35
C TYR A 10 -23.10 -9.14 -2.54
N SER A 11 -23.08 -10.44 -2.83
CA SER A 11 -22.09 -11.35 -2.28
C SER A 11 -20.75 -11.12 -2.97
N VAL A 12 -19.70 -10.86 -2.18
CA VAL A 12 -18.33 -10.71 -2.66
C VAL A 12 -17.47 -11.74 -1.94
N ASP A 13 -16.71 -12.52 -2.71
CA ASP A 13 -15.69 -13.43 -2.18
C ASP A 13 -14.43 -12.64 -1.85
N TYR A 14 -14.42 -12.01 -0.68
CA TYR A 14 -13.34 -11.15 -0.21
C TYR A 14 -13.26 -11.17 1.32
N ASP A 15 -12.06 -10.94 1.88
CA ASP A 15 -11.90 -10.90 3.33
C ASP A 15 -12.72 -9.74 3.95
N PRO A 16 -13.65 -10.02 4.88
CA PRO A 16 -14.55 -9.00 5.42
C PRO A 16 -13.80 -7.91 6.20
N VAL A 17 -12.68 -8.24 6.86
CA VAL A 17 -11.91 -7.25 7.64
C VAL A 17 -11.20 -6.27 6.71
N SER A 18 -10.55 -6.80 5.67
CA SER A 18 -9.92 -6.01 4.61
C SER A 18 -10.94 -5.13 3.87
N LEU A 19 -12.12 -5.66 3.54
CA LEU A 19 -13.18 -4.89 2.89
C LEU A 19 -13.66 -3.76 3.80
N GLN A 20 -13.92 -4.05 5.08
CA GLN A 20 -14.38 -3.04 6.03
C GLN A 20 -13.34 -1.92 6.19
N TYR A 21 -12.06 -2.27 6.35
CA TYR A 21 -10.96 -1.32 6.38
C TYR A 21 -10.94 -0.41 5.14
N MET A 22 -11.08 -1.00 3.94
CA MET A 22 -11.14 -0.25 2.70
C MET A 22 -12.35 0.70 2.65
N LEU A 23 -13.54 0.23 2.98
CA LEU A 23 -14.76 1.02 2.94
C LEU A 23 -14.72 2.19 3.93
N ASP A 24 -14.26 1.95 5.15
CA ASP A 24 -14.18 2.99 6.18
C ASP A 24 -13.16 4.06 5.82
N PHE A 25 -12.02 3.66 5.25
CA PHE A 25 -11.03 4.61 4.73
C PHE A 25 -11.62 5.46 3.60
N PHE A 26 -12.28 4.84 2.61
CA PHE A 26 -12.86 5.56 1.48
C PHE A 26 -13.97 6.52 1.91
N ARG A 27 -14.84 6.13 2.87
CA ARG A 27 -15.88 7.02 3.44
C ARG A 27 -15.25 8.20 4.15
N THR A 28 -14.22 7.97 4.96
CA THR A 28 -13.52 9.02 5.71
C THR A 28 -12.90 10.04 4.74
N VAL A 29 -12.25 9.57 3.67
CA VAL A 29 -11.68 10.47 2.66
C VAL A 29 -12.79 11.22 1.91
N ALA A 30 -13.89 10.56 1.53
CA ALA A 30 -15.01 11.18 0.83
C ALA A 30 -15.64 12.33 1.63
N GLN A 31 -15.80 12.16 2.95
CA GLN A 31 -16.33 13.19 3.85
C GLN A 31 -15.40 14.41 4.00
N SER A 32 -14.11 14.24 3.71
CA SER A 32 -13.12 15.33 3.76
C SER A 32 -13.07 16.19 2.48
N ILE A 33 -13.81 15.82 1.44
CA ILE A 33 -13.86 16.59 0.18
C ILE A 33 -14.78 17.79 0.41
N PRO A 34 -14.30 19.04 0.19
CA PRO A 34 -15.14 20.22 0.30
C PRO A 34 -16.39 20.13 -0.58
N SER A 35 -17.55 20.51 -0.03
CA SER A 35 -18.76 20.66 -0.84
C SER A 35 -18.62 21.94 -1.69
N PRO A 36 -18.95 21.92 -2.99
CA PRO A 36 -18.88 23.13 -3.80
C PRO A 36 -19.86 24.15 -3.24
N SER A 37 -19.33 25.22 -2.66
CA SER A 37 -20.11 26.38 -2.25
C SER A 37 -20.38 27.21 -3.50
N PRO A 38 -21.62 27.63 -3.81
CA PRO A 38 -21.85 28.52 -4.93
C PRO A 38 -21.42 29.92 -4.49
N SER A 39 -20.24 30.39 -4.90
CA SER A 39 -19.90 31.80 -4.83
C SER A 39 -18.96 32.20 -5.98
N PRO A 40 -19.25 33.33 -6.66
CA PRO A 40 -18.66 33.63 -7.96
C PRO A 40 -17.33 34.39 -7.86
N THR A 41 -16.50 34.18 -8.89
CA THR A 41 -15.48 35.11 -9.43
C THR A 41 -14.42 35.67 -8.50
N THR A 42 -13.17 35.22 -8.70
CA THR A 42 -11.98 36.10 -8.66
C THR A 42 -10.96 35.66 -9.73
N SER A 43 -10.48 36.65 -10.48
CA SER A 43 -9.68 36.60 -11.71
C SER A 43 -8.32 35.90 -11.58
N PRO A 44 -7.71 35.43 -12.69
CA PRO A 44 -6.36 34.89 -12.67
C PRO A 44 -5.32 36.03 -12.82
N GLU A 45 -4.55 36.30 -11.77
CA GLU A 45 -3.27 37.00 -11.90
C GLU A 45 -2.15 35.97 -12.08
N GLY A 46 -1.29 36.25 -13.05
CA GLY A 46 -0.34 35.30 -13.61
C GLY A 46 0.85 35.00 -12.70
N GLU A 47 0.99 33.73 -12.36
CA GLU A 47 2.28 33.10 -12.10
C GLU A 47 2.50 32.05 -13.19
N GLN A 48 3.70 32.00 -13.77
CA GLN A 48 4.08 30.95 -14.72
C GLN A 48 4.19 29.62 -13.99
N VAL A 49 3.06 28.96 -13.79
CA VAL A 49 2.95 27.59 -13.30
C VAL A 49 3.15 26.67 -14.50
N ASP A 50 4.04 25.69 -14.35
CA ASP A 50 4.30 24.65 -15.35
C ASP A 50 2.96 24.01 -15.79
N PRO A 51 2.62 23.94 -17.09
CA PRO A 51 1.30 23.49 -17.56
C PRO A 51 0.90 22.07 -17.09
N MET A 52 1.85 21.27 -16.62
CA MET A 52 1.60 19.97 -16.00
C MET A 52 1.12 20.08 -14.53
N GLN A 53 1.59 21.10 -13.80
CA GLN A 53 1.22 21.34 -12.40
C GLN A 53 -0.19 21.92 -12.29
N SER A 54 -0.61 22.78 -13.23
CA SER A 54 -1.98 23.30 -13.28
C SER A 54 -3.01 22.19 -13.49
N ALA A 55 -2.76 21.29 -14.47
CA ALA A 55 -3.66 20.17 -14.76
C ALA A 55 -3.84 19.22 -13.55
N SER A 56 -2.75 18.91 -12.84
CA SER A 56 -2.79 18.03 -11.66
C SER A 56 -3.55 18.67 -10.49
N ARG A 57 -3.38 19.98 -10.29
CA ARG A 57 -4.07 20.75 -9.24
C ARG A 57 -5.56 20.91 -9.55
N ASP A 58 -5.91 21.17 -10.80
CA ASP A 58 -7.30 21.26 -11.27
C ASP A 58 -8.02 19.90 -11.20
N MET A 59 -7.31 18.78 -11.43
CA MET A 59 -7.92 17.46 -11.28
C MET A 59 -8.27 17.09 -9.83
N LEU A 60 -7.67 17.73 -8.82
CA LEU A 60 -7.80 17.39 -7.40
C LEU A 60 -8.48 18.47 -6.55
N GLN A 61 -8.88 19.61 -7.13
CA GLN A 61 -9.56 20.70 -6.39
C GLN A 61 -10.85 20.23 -5.72
N ASP A 62 -11.64 19.37 -6.39
CA ASP A 62 -12.88 18.77 -5.88
C ASP A 62 -12.79 17.25 -5.73
N ARG A 63 -11.57 16.69 -5.73
CA ARG A 63 -11.34 15.24 -5.75
C ARG A 63 -10.29 14.84 -4.73
N ALA A 64 -10.38 13.60 -4.27
CA ALA A 64 -9.36 13.03 -3.40
C ALA A 64 -8.68 11.84 -4.08
N GLY A 65 -7.34 11.87 -4.11
CA GLY A 65 -6.53 10.71 -4.45
C GLY A 65 -6.34 9.80 -3.24
N ILE A 66 -6.44 8.50 -3.44
CA ILE A 66 -6.13 7.47 -2.45
C ILE A 66 -5.05 6.58 -3.07
N ILE A 67 -3.93 6.47 -2.38
CA ILE A 67 -2.87 5.51 -2.68
C ILE A 67 -3.30 4.17 -2.12
N VAL A 68 -3.29 3.14 -2.96
CA VAL A 68 -3.65 1.77 -2.60
C VAL A 68 -2.41 0.90 -2.78
N LEU A 69 -1.82 0.46 -1.68
CA LEU A 69 -0.65 -0.42 -1.69
C LEU A 69 -1.07 -1.81 -1.24
N ARG A 70 -0.84 -2.82 -2.07
CA ARG A 70 -1.09 -4.22 -1.75
C ARG A 70 0.21 -5.02 -1.74
N GLU A 71 0.29 -5.95 -0.81
CA GLU A 71 1.36 -6.95 -0.75
C GLU A 71 0.77 -8.36 -0.80
N ASP A 72 1.33 -9.18 -1.69
CA ASP A 72 1.20 -10.63 -1.63
C ASP A 72 2.57 -11.22 -1.29
N LEU A 73 2.66 -11.91 -0.16
CA LEU A 73 3.87 -12.51 0.38
C LEU A 73 3.71 -14.03 0.40
N ASP A 74 4.30 -14.71 -0.59
CA ASP A 74 4.42 -16.17 -0.59
C ASP A 74 5.67 -16.56 0.20
N PHE A 75 5.56 -17.48 1.16
CA PHE A 75 6.71 -17.93 1.94
C PHE A 75 6.94 -19.44 1.84
N TYR A 76 8.22 -19.81 1.76
CA TYR A 76 8.70 -21.16 1.56
C TYR A 76 9.65 -21.51 2.70
N VAL A 77 9.12 -22.25 3.67
CA VAL A 77 9.90 -22.72 4.81
C VAL A 77 10.81 -23.86 4.37
N ILE A 78 12.11 -23.73 4.64
CA ILE A 78 13.08 -24.79 4.38
C ILE A 78 13.04 -25.78 5.56
N PRO A 79 12.94 -27.10 5.30
CA PRO A 79 13.01 -28.11 6.35
C PRO A 79 14.25 -27.92 7.24
N PRO A 80 14.10 -27.86 8.58
CA PRO A 80 15.24 -27.69 9.48
C PRO A 80 16.16 -28.93 9.53
N HIS A 81 15.64 -30.10 9.20
CA HIS A 81 16.39 -31.35 9.04
C HIS A 81 15.77 -32.24 7.94
N ALA A 82 16.54 -33.22 7.46
CA ALA A 82 16.19 -34.03 6.29
C ALA A 82 14.94 -34.92 6.51
N GLU A 83 14.86 -35.59 7.65
CA GLU A 83 13.81 -36.58 7.95
C GLU A 83 12.66 -35.95 8.78
N ILE A 84 12.15 -34.80 8.34
CA ILE A 84 11.02 -34.14 9.01
C ILE A 84 9.69 -34.79 8.60
N ASP A 85 8.80 -35.03 9.57
CA ASP A 85 7.46 -35.54 9.28
C ASP A 85 6.55 -34.45 8.67
N HIS A 86 5.55 -34.86 7.89
CA HIS A 86 4.60 -33.93 7.26
C HIS A 86 3.84 -33.09 8.29
N HIS A 87 3.38 -33.70 9.39
CA HIS A 87 2.63 -32.99 10.44
C HIS A 87 3.52 -31.94 11.12
N GLU A 88 4.75 -32.31 11.46
CA GLU A 88 5.74 -31.41 12.03
C GLU A 88 6.03 -30.24 11.10
N MET A 89 6.27 -30.50 9.82
CA MET A 89 6.52 -29.44 8.83
C MET A 89 5.32 -28.49 8.70
N MET A 90 4.09 -28.98 8.83
CA MET A 90 2.90 -28.14 8.82
C MET A 90 2.82 -27.22 10.03
N GLU A 91 3.17 -27.70 11.22
CA GLU A 91 3.25 -26.85 12.42
C GLU A 91 4.33 -25.79 12.32
N ILE A 92 5.52 -26.15 11.80
CA ILE A 92 6.60 -25.18 11.58
C ILE A 92 6.18 -24.11 10.55
N LYS A 93 5.50 -24.49 9.46
CA LYS A 93 4.95 -23.53 8.49
C LYS A 93 3.96 -22.56 9.12
N ARG A 94 3.07 -23.06 10.00
CA ARG A 94 2.14 -22.22 10.75
C ARG A 94 2.87 -21.27 11.70
N ALA A 95 3.89 -21.76 12.41
CA ALA A 95 4.70 -20.95 13.32
C ALA A 95 5.49 -19.86 12.58
N ALA A 96 6.09 -20.19 11.43
CA ALA A 96 6.75 -19.22 10.55
C ALA A 96 5.76 -18.16 10.04
N GLY A 97 4.57 -18.56 9.59
CA GLY A 97 3.51 -17.63 9.20
C GLY A 97 3.13 -16.67 10.33
N ARG A 98 2.96 -17.17 11.56
CA ARG A 98 2.71 -16.33 12.76
C ARG A 98 3.84 -15.32 13.01
N ALA A 99 5.10 -15.71 12.79
CA ALA A 99 6.23 -14.81 12.95
C ALA A 99 6.28 -13.73 11.86
N LEU A 100 6.05 -14.10 10.59
CA LEU A 100 6.02 -13.17 9.46
C LEU A 100 4.84 -12.19 9.51
N LEU A 101 3.72 -12.58 10.12
CA LEU A 101 2.58 -11.68 10.37
C LEU A 101 2.95 -10.54 11.33
N LYS A 102 3.87 -10.76 12.28
CA LYS A 102 4.33 -9.71 13.21
C LYS A 102 5.20 -8.64 12.51
N GLN A 103 5.73 -8.94 11.32
CA GLN A 103 6.45 -7.96 10.51
C GLN A 103 5.45 -7.07 9.78
N ASP A 104 4.83 -6.16 10.51
CA ASP A 104 3.64 -5.42 10.06
C ASP A 104 3.93 -4.00 9.54
N GLY A 105 5.20 -3.59 9.47
CA GLY A 105 5.56 -2.29 8.89
C GLY A 105 5.43 -2.30 7.36
N ILE A 106 4.89 -1.23 6.77
CA ILE A 106 4.75 -1.13 5.30
C ILE A 106 6.11 -1.27 4.62
N PHE A 107 7.16 -0.66 5.19
CA PHE A 107 8.50 -0.67 4.61
C PHE A 107 9.41 -1.77 5.17
N SER A 108 8.92 -2.68 6.01
CA SER A 108 9.77 -3.70 6.65
C SER A 108 10.34 -4.73 5.66
N GLY A 109 9.65 -4.97 4.54
CA GLY A 109 10.07 -5.88 3.47
C GLY A 109 10.96 -5.24 2.40
N LEU A 110 11.28 -3.96 2.52
CA LEU A 110 12.27 -3.30 1.65
C LEU A 110 13.63 -3.35 2.32
N LYS A 111 14.67 -3.70 1.56
CA LYS A 111 16.04 -3.66 2.06
C LYS A 111 16.37 -2.22 2.47
N LYS A 112 16.71 -2.04 3.75
CA LYS A 112 17.44 -0.87 4.21
C LYS A 112 18.87 -1.02 3.73
N SER A 113 19.16 -0.55 2.52
CA SER A 113 20.54 -0.35 2.10
C SER A 113 21.01 0.98 2.66
N ASP A 114 22.19 1.02 3.26
CA ASP A 114 22.86 2.28 3.63
C ASP A 114 23.41 3.02 2.40
N GLU A 115 23.31 2.41 1.21
CA GLU A 115 23.67 3.02 -0.05
C GLU A 115 22.62 4.06 -0.47
N ALA A 116 23.05 5.32 -0.53
CA ALA A 116 22.21 6.42 -0.97
C ALA A 116 21.84 6.25 -2.47
N GLY A 117 20.59 6.55 -2.81
CA GLY A 117 20.12 6.57 -4.20
C GLY A 117 19.58 5.24 -4.74
N THR A 118 19.36 4.23 -3.90
CA THR A 118 18.70 2.98 -4.32
C THR A 118 17.26 3.22 -4.79
N THR A 119 16.76 2.34 -5.66
CA THR A 119 15.36 2.37 -6.13
C THR A 119 14.38 2.18 -4.97
N GLU A 120 14.75 1.39 -3.96
CA GLU A 120 13.99 1.18 -2.72
C GLU A 120 13.85 2.48 -1.93
N GLN A 121 14.95 3.22 -1.75
CA GLN A 121 14.93 4.50 -1.05
C GLN A 121 14.03 5.51 -1.78
N HIS A 122 14.15 5.62 -3.10
CA HIS A 122 13.27 6.47 -3.92
C HIS A 122 11.79 6.05 -3.82
N LEU A 123 11.50 4.74 -3.72
CA LEU A 123 10.13 4.25 -3.54
C LEU A 123 9.56 4.66 -2.17
N ILE A 124 10.36 4.54 -1.11
CA ILE A 124 9.97 4.98 0.24
C ILE A 124 9.72 6.49 0.24
N GLU A 125 10.61 7.28 -0.34
CA GLU A 125 10.47 8.74 -0.47
C GLU A 125 9.21 9.12 -1.26
N MET A 126 8.94 8.43 -2.37
CA MET A 126 7.74 8.68 -3.17
C MET A 126 6.45 8.36 -2.40
N LEU A 127 6.40 7.21 -1.71
CA LEU A 127 5.23 6.80 -0.95
C LEU A 127 5.00 7.69 0.29
N THR A 128 6.07 8.13 0.93
CA THR A 128 6.00 9.03 2.09
C THR A 128 5.65 10.46 1.70
N ALA A 129 6.20 10.98 0.59
CA ALA A 129 5.75 12.24 0.00
C ALA A 129 4.27 12.17 -0.43
N GLY A 130 3.82 11.00 -0.87
CA GLY A 130 2.45 10.76 -1.29
C GLY A 130 1.44 10.74 -0.13
N GLY A 131 1.78 10.16 1.02
CA GLY A 131 0.87 10.19 2.17
C GLY A 131 1.15 9.21 3.30
N PHE A 132 1.97 8.17 3.07
CA PHE A 132 2.42 7.26 4.12
C PHE A 132 3.47 7.91 5.03
N ASN A 133 3.70 7.34 6.20
CA ASN A 133 4.82 7.68 7.09
C ASN A 133 5.78 6.48 7.21
N HIS A 134 7.04 6.74 7.56
CA HIS A 134 8.08 5.70 7.67
C HIS A 134 7.76 4.56 8.65
N ASN A 135 6.95 4.85 9.66
CA ASN A 135 6.54 3.92 10.71
C ASN A 135 5.11 3.39 10.53
N ASP A 136 4.46 3.67 9.39
CA ASP A 136 3.13 3.14 9.12
C ASP A 136 3.16 1.61 9.06
N GLN A 137 2.10 1.02 9.62
CA GLN A 137 1.81 -0.41 9.57
C GLN A 137 0.79 -0.69 8.47
N TRP A 138 0.69 -1.96 8.05
CA TRP A 138 -0.38 -2.36 7.15
C TRP A 138 -1.73 -2.18 7.84
N GLY A 139 -2.69 -1.53 7.17
CA GLY A 139 -4.02 -1.34 7.75
C GLY A 139 -4.84 -2.64 7.76
N HIS A 140 -4.49 -3.59 6.90
CA HIS A 140 -4.89 -4.99 7.00
C HIS A 140 -3.72 -5.89 6.60
N ARG A 141 -3.46 -6.93 7.39
CA ARG A 141 -2.45 -7.97 7.11
C ARG A 141 -2.94 -9.30 7.67
N SER A 142 -3.09 -10.31 6.82
CA SER A 142 -3.62 -11.60 7.22
C SER A 142 -3.03 -12.75 6.41
N GLY A 143 -3.01 -13.94 7.00
CA GLY A 143 -2.61 -15.16 6.33
C GLY A 143 -3.78 -15.79 5.58
N GLU A 144 -3.53 -16.26 4.37
CA GLU A 144 -4.52 -16.97 3.58
C GLU A 144 -4.77 -18.39 4.14
N PRO A 145 -6.03 -18.80 4.38
CA PRO A 145 -6.34 -20.12 4.90
C PRO A 145 -5.77 -21.24 4.00
N ASN A 146 -5.09 -22.20 4.62
CA ASN A 146 -4.48 -23.36 3.96
C ASN A 146 -3.41 -23.01 2.90
N LYS A 147 -2.89 -21.77 2.89
CA LYS A 147 -1.80 -21.35 2.01
C LYS A 147 -0.65 -20.78 2.83
N ALA A 148 0.56 -20.87 2.29
CA ALA A 148 1.73 -20.18 2.84
C ALA A 148 1.84 -18.78 2.23
N VAL A 149 0.77 -17.99 2.38
CA VAL A 149 0.63 -16.66 1.78
C VAL A 149 0.13 -15.69 2.84
N ILE A 150 0.70 -14.49 2.86
CA ILE A 150 0.20 -13.35 3.63
C ILE A 150 -0.19 -12.24 2.65
N CYS A 151 -1.42 -11.75 2.78
CA CYS A 151 -1.92 -10.62 2.01
C CYS A 151 -1.99 -9.39 2.91
N SER A 152 -1.56 -8.24 2.39
CA SER A 152 -1.62 -6.96 3.11
C SER A 152 -2.15 -5.82 2.25
N LEU A 153 -2.81 -4.86 2.90
CA LEU A 153 -3.41 -3.69 2.30
C LEU A 153 -3.09 -2.45 3.13
N GLY A 154 -2.45 -1.46 2.50
CA GLY A 154 -2.16 -0.14 3.04
C GLY A 154 -2.86 0.92 2.21
N LEU A 155 -3.46 1.91 2.87
CA LEU A 155 -4.18 3.01 2.24
C LEU A 155 -3.67 4.33 2.78
N ALA A 156 -3.46 5.31 1.89
CA ALA A 156 -3.09 6.66 2.27
C ALA A 156 -3.84 7.68 1.42
N LYS A 157 -4.31 8.76 2.05
CA LYS A 157 -4.86 9.92 1.32
C LYS A 157 -3.67 10.64 0.67
N LEU A 158 -3.75 10.88 -0.63
CA LEU A 158 -2.73 11.62 -1.35
C LEU A 158 -2.65 13.05 -0.80
N ARG A 159 -1.47 13.44 -0.29
CA ARG A 159 -1.19 14.80 0.17
C ARG A 159 -0.96 15.67 -1.06
N THR A 160 -1.87 16.61 -1.29
CA THR A 160 -1.78 17.59 -2.40
C THR A 160 -1.43 18.98 -1.92
N ASP A 161 -1.53 19.21 -0.60
CA ASP A 161 -1.29 20.46 0.09
C ASP A 161 0.16 20.62 0.53
N ILE A 162 1.11 20.37 -0.38
CA ILE A 162 2.44 20.94 -0.19
C ILE A 162 2.31 22.41 -0.59
N ARG A 163 1.81 23.24 0.34
CA ARG A 163 1.94 24.68 0.23
C ARG A 163 3.42 24.99 -0.02
N SER A 164 3.63 25.95 -0.92
CA SER A 164 4.91 26.48 -1.38
C SER A 164 5.87 26.83 -0.24
N ASP A 165 6.49 25.82 0.36
CA ASP A 165 7.73 25.96 1.10
C ASP A 165 8.83 25.70 0.07
N ILE A 166 9.50 26.79 -0.30
CA ILE A 166 10.50 26.95 -1.38
C ILE A 166 11.65 25.91 -1.29
N ALA A 167 11.74 25.14 -0.19
CA ALA A 167 12.69 24.06 0.00
C ALA A 167 12.30 22.69 -0.61
N ASN A 168 11.05 22.48 -1.06
CA ASN A 168 10.54 21.12 -1.34
C ASN A 168 9.93 20.88 -2.73
N ASN A 169 10.41 21.58 -3.77
CA ASN A 169 9.96 21.35 -5.17
C ASN A 169 10.09 19.88 -5.61
N ASN A 170 11.04 19.12 -5.07
CA ASN A 170 11.24 17.71 -5.41
C ASN A 170 10.12 16.80 -4.87
N ALA A 171 9.61 17.05 -3.66
CA ALA A 171 8.56 16.22 -3.07
C ALA A 171 7.21 16.38 -3.78
N VAL A 172 6.89 17.60 -4.23
CA VAL A 172 5.71 17.88 -5.05
C VAL A 172 5.77 17.08 -6.35
N GLY A 173 6.93 17.08 -7.01
CA GLY A 173 7.17 16.29 -8.22
C GLY A 173 7.06 14.77 -7.97
N MET A 174 7.46 14.28 -6.80
CA MET A 174 7.36 12.86 -6.44
C MET A 174 5.92 12.42 -6.15
N ALA A 175 5.15 13.20 -5.39
CA ALA A 175 3.74 12.90 -5.14
C ALA A 175 2.91 12.93 -6.43
N GLN A 176 3.22 13.85 -7.36
CA GLN A 176 2.59 13.90 -8.68
C GLN A 176 2.92 12.68 -9.55
N LYS A 177 4.12 12.09 -9.43
CA LYS A 177 4.45 10.84 -10.15
C LYS A 177 3.52 9.68 -9.76
N LEU A 178 2.93 9.69 -8.57
CA LEU A 178 1.94 8.68 -8.19
C LEU A 178 0.68 8.76 -9.05
N LEU A 179 0.34 9.93 -9.59
CA LEU A 179 -0.79 10.08 -10.51
C LEU A 179 -0.60 9.28 -11.80
N LEU A 180 0.64 8.99 -12.21
CA LEU A 180 0.94 8.15 -13.38
C LEU A 180 0.42 6.71 -13.22
N PHE A 181 0.22 6.25 -11.99
CA PHE A 181 -0.32 4.93 -11.69
C PHE A 181 -1.85 4.90 -11.67
N TRP A 182 -2.52 6.03 -11.92
CA TRP A 182 -3.96 6.03 -12.14
C TRP A 182 -4.31 5.19 -13.36
N ARG A 183 -5.14 4.15 -13.16
CA ARG A 183 -5.53 3.18 -14.21
C ARG A 183 -4.36 2.39 -14.80
N LYS A 184 -3.16 2.52 -14.24
CA LYS A 184 -1.92 1.81 -14.64
C LYS A 184 -1.21 1.30 -13.39
N PRO A 185 -1.69 0.20 -12.79
CA PRO A 185 -1.08 -0.36 -11.58
C PRO A 185 0.40 -0.64 -11.82
N ALA A 186 1.25 -0.20 -10.91
CA ALA A 186 2.65 -0.60 -10.88
C ALA A 186 2.81 -1.86 -10.05
N ARG A 187 3.62 -2.81 -10.54
CA ARG A 187 3.91 -4.06 -9.85
C ARG A 187 5.40 -4.28 -9.75
N ARG A 188 5.85 -4.73 -8.57
CA ARG A 188 7.22 -5.15 -8.33
C ARG A 188 7.22 -6.51 -7.64
N CYS A 189 7.98 -7.46 -8.18
CA CYS A 189 8.15 -8.79 -7.60
C CYS A 189 9.63 -8.99 -7.28
N TRP A 190 9.94 -9.53 -6.11
CA TRP A 190 11.32 -9.88 -5.73
C TRP A 190 11.35 -11.07 -4.78
N TRP A 191 12.53 -11.64 -4.63
CA TRP A 191 12.81 -12.73 -3.71
C TRP A 191 13.77 -12.26 -2.63
N GLU A 192 13.56 -12.74 -1.42
CA GLU A 192 14.46 -12.54 -0.29
C GLU A 192 14.56 -13.81 0.55
N GLY A 193 15.75 -14.07 1.09
CA GLY A 193 15.95 -15.09 2.11
C GLY A 193 15.90 -14.42 3.48
N VAL A 194 15.10 -14.97 4.39
CA VAL A 194 15.01 -14.50 5.77
C VAL A 194 15.32 -15.63 6.73
N GLU A 195 15.91 -15.25 7.86
CA GLU A 195 16.25 -16.13 8.96
C GLU A 195 15.36 -15.75 10.14
N LEU A 196 14.53 -16.69 10.58
CA LEU A 196 13.60 -16.50 11.69
C LEU A 196 14.13 -17.21 12.94
N GLU A 197 14.12 -16.49 14.06
CA GLU A 197 14.52 -17.03 15.36
C GLU A 197 13.30 -17.28 16.26
N GLY A 198 13.44 -18.18 17.23
CA GLY A 198 12.40 -18.44 18.23
C GLY A 198 11.14 -19.06 17.63
N ILE A 199 11.28 -19.86 16.57
CA ILE A 199 10.16 -20.56 15.93
C ILE A 199 9.86 -21.84 16.69
N GLU A 200 8.61 -22.00 17.09
CA GLU A 200 8.10 -23.21 17.74
C GLU A 200 8.35 -24.44 16.87
N GLY A 201 8.94 -25.49 17.46
CA GLY A 201 9.32 -26.72 16.75
C GLY A 201 10.66 -26.65 16.01
N VAL A 202 11.44 -25.57 16.16
CA VAL A 202 12.77 -25.43 15.54
C VAL A 202 13.81 -25.05 16.59
N GLU A 203 14.89 -25.83 16.66
CA GLU A 203 16.08 -25.45 17.42
C GLU A 203 16.95 -24.50 16.58
N GLY A 204 17.05 -23.24 17.02
CA GLY A 204 17.86 -22.22 16.37
C GLY A 204 17.13 -21.49 15.25
N THR A 205 17.81 -21.29 14.12
CA THR A 205 17.37 -20.41 13.04
C THR A 205 16.62 -21.18 11.96
N LEU A 206 15.38 -20.77 11.68
CA LEU A 206 14.59 -21.28 10.57
C LEU A 206 14.83 -20.44 9.30
N LYS A 207 15.27 -21.09 8.23
CA LYS A 207 15.45 -20.46 6.93
C LYS A 207 14.13 -20.44 6.16
N VAL A 208 13.74 -19.26 5.68
CA VAL A 208 12.53 -19.06 4.89
C VAL A 208 12.86 -18.24 3.66
N TRP A 209 12.39 -18.69 2.49
CA TRP A 209 12.41 -17.86 1.28
C TRP A 209 11.07 -17.17 1.13
N ILE A 210 11.11 -15.89 0.78
CA ILE A 210 9.92 -15.08 0.55
C ILE A 210 9.95 -14.62 -0.90
N ARG A 211 8.83 -14.81 -1.59
CA ARG A 211 8.50 -14.09 -2.82
C ARG A 211 7.50 -13.01 -2.46
N ARG A 212 7.89 -11.76 -2.65
CA ARG A 212 7.06 -10.60 -2.32
C ARG A 212 6.64 -9.90 -3.61
N VAL A 213 5.34 -9.65 -3.73
CA VAL A 213 4.76 -8.88 -4.83
C VAL A 213 4.07 -7.67 -4.24
N TRP A 214 4.53 -6.48 -4.63
CA TRP A 214 3.82 -5.25 -4.35
C TRP A 214 3.05 -4.80 -5.58
N THR A 215 1.79 -4.41 -5.35
CA THR A 215 0.98 -3.70 -6.34
C THR A 215 0.62 -2.34 -5.79
N LEU A 216 1.07 -1.29 -6.50
CA LEU A 216 0.74 0.09 -6.23
C LEU A 216 -0.34 0.55 -7.22
N GLU A 217 -1.46 0.98 -6.67
CA GLU A 217 -2.60 1.51 -7.39
C GLU A 217 -2.97 2.88 -6.84
N MET A 218 -3.71 3.63 -7.64
CA MET A 218 -4.29 4.88 -7.21
C MET A 218 -5.77 4.94 -7.59
N SER A 219 -6.58 5.28 -6.60
CA SER A 219 -8.00 5.55 -6.73
C SER A 219 -8.26 7.05 -6.63
N VAL A 220 -9.21 7.54 -7.41
CA VAL A 220 -9.65 8.94 -7.37
C VAL A 220 -11.15 8.94 -7.12
N ILE A 221 -11.57 9.59 -6.04
CA ILE A 221 -12.98 9.73 -5.67
C ILE A 221 -13.43 11.19 -5.77
N GLY A 222 -14.72 11.43 -5.96
CA GLY A 222 -15.27 12.76 -6.26
C GLY A 222 -15.38 13.07 -7.77
N LEU A 223 -15.26 12.06 -8.64
CA LEU A 223 -15.63 12.18 -10.05
C LEU A 223 -17.17 12.24 -10.14
N ARG A 224 -17.72 13.44 -10.27
CA ARG A 224 -19.12 13.65 -10.70
C ARG A 224 -19.18 13.80 -12.21
#